data_AF-A0A6C0AHC9-F1
#
_entry.id   AF-A0A6C0AHC9-F1
#
_cell.length_a   1.000
_cell.length_b   1.000
_cell.length_c   1.000
_cell.angle_alpha   90.00
_cell.angle_beta   90.00
_cell.angle_gamma   90.00
#
_symmetry.space_group_name_H-M   'P 1'
#
loop_
_entity.id
_entity.type
_entity.pdbx_description
1 polymer ?
#
loop_
_entity_poly.entity_id
_entity_poly.type
_entity_poly.pdbx_seq_one_letter_code
_entity_poly.pdbx_strand_id
1 'polypeptide(L)'
;MKLYDKLCDPAKFYFVIATISYILILLQNVGERGRFTLGSYSCRHSNPVLLLLIQALYILFWTWLLNLICKVNKGISWIIVLFPFILFFLALGIILFQGIQQDRLENFGELSQYTI
;
A
#
# COMPACT_ATOMS: atom_id res chain seq x y z
N MET A 1 2.04 -11.93 23.91
CA MET A 1 3.12 -11.24 23.16
C MET A 1 4.43 -12.03 23.29
N LYS A 2 4.52 -13.25 22.74
CA LYS A 2 5.79 -14.03 22.69
C LYS A 2 6.33 -14.17 21.26
N LEU A 3 5.54 -13.71 20.27
CA LEU A 3 5.89 -13.76 18.85
C LEU A 3 6.82 -12.60 18.50
N TYR A 4 6.47 -11.37 18.93
CA TYR A 4 7.23 -10.15 18.66
C TYR A 4 8.68 -10.23 19.14
N ASP A 5 8.93 -10.80 20.33
CA ASP A 5 10.29 -10.88 20.91
C ASP A 5 11.21 -11.80 20.11
N LYS A 6 10.65 -12.73 19.34
CA LYS A 6 11.38 -13.68 18.49
C LYS A 6 11.66 -13.16 17.08
N LEU A 7 11.17 -11.96 16.73
CA LEU A 7 11.42 -11.36 15.42
C LEU A 7 12.77 -10.62 15.42
N CYS A 8 13.47 -10.72 14.30
CA CYS A 8 14.59 -9.85 13.97
C CYS A 8 14.19 -8.36 13.91
N ASP A 9 15.15 -7.47 14.15
CA ASP A 9 14.98 -6.00 14.06
C ASP A 9 14.31 -5.53 12.75
N PRO A 10 14.78 -5.91 11.54
CA PRO A 10 14.13 -5.49 10.29
C PRO A 10 12.67 -5.97 10.18
N ALA A 11 12.36 -7.18 10.64
CA ALA A 11 11.00 -7.71 10.62
C ALA A 11 10.09 -7.00 11.64
N LYS A 12 10.61 -6.65 12.83
CA LYS A 12 9.89 -5.83 13.82
C LYS A 12 9.56 -4.46 13.28
N PHE A 13 10.55 -3.79 12.68
CA PHE A 13 10.39 -2.46 12.09
C PHE A 13 9.30 -2.45 11.02
N TYR A 14 9.37 -3.38 10.06
CA TYR A 14 8.34 -3.53 9.04
C TYR A 14 6.95 -3.78 9.64
N PHE A 15 6.84 -4.75 10.56
CA PHE A 15 5.56 -5.13 11.15
C PHE A 15 4.88 -3.98 11.88
N VAL A 16 5.63 -3.19 12.66
CA VAL A 16 5.08 -2.03 13.41
C VAL A 16 4.52 -0.99 12.44
N ILE A 17 5.30 -0.58 11.45
CA ILE A 17 4.87 0.47 10.51
C ILE A 17 3.70 -0.01 9.66
N ALA A 18 3.80 -1.24 9.13
CA ALA A 18 2.74 -1.81 8.31
C ALA A 18 1.43 -1.99 9.10
N THR A 19 1.51 -2.36 10.38
CA THR A 19 0.33 -2.50 11.25
C THR A 19 -0.30 -1.15 11.54
N ILE A 20 0.49 -0.10 11.84
CA ILE A 20 -0.04 1.26 12.05
C ILE A 20 -0.77 1.73 10.78
N SER A 21 -0.14 1.61 9.61
CA SER A 21 -0.76 1.96 8.34
C SER A 21 -2.05 1.17 8.09
N TYR A 22 -2.05 -0.14 8.35
CA TYR A 22 -3.22 -0.98 8.18
C TYR A 22 -4.38 -0.57 9.10
N ILE A 23 -4.11 -0.21 10.36
CA ILE A 23 -5.13 0.29 11.29
C ILE A 23 -5.77 1.57 10.75
N LEU A 24 -4.98 2.51 10.21
CA LEU A 24 -5.53 3.73 9.62
C LEU A 24 -6.44 3.44 8.42
N ILE A 25 -6.04 2.49 7.56
CA ILE A 25 -6.84 2.06 6.41
C ILE A 25 -8.12 1.37 6.88
N LEU A 26 -8.03 0.50 7.89
CA LEU A 26 -9.19 -0.15 8.49
C LEU A 26 -10.20 0.90 8.95
N LEU A 27 -9.77 1.88 9.75
CA LEU A 27 -10.63 2.95 10.26
C LEU A 27 -11.33 3.74 9.14
N GLN A 28 -10.65 3.99 8.04
CA GLN A 28 -11.21 4.69 6.87
C GLN A 28 -12.25 3.86 6.08
N ASN A 29 -12.29 2.54 6.27
CA ASN A 29 -13.11 1.62 5.49
C ASN A 29 -14.06 0.77 6.35
N VAL A 30 -14.19 1.07 7.65
CA VAL A 30 -15.15 0.37 8.52
C VAL A 30 -16.56 0.71 8.07
N GLY A 31 -17.37 -0.32 7.78
CA GLY A 31 -18.78 -0.16 7.44
C GLY A 31 -19.07 0.19 5.97
N GLU A 32 -18.04 0.48 5.17
CA GLU A 32 -18.18 0.77 3.75
C GLU A 32 -18.52 -0.48 2.93
N ARG A 33 -19.51 -0.34 2.04
CA ARG A 33 -19.97 -1.41 1.15
C ARG A 33 -19.74 -1.01 -0.29
N GLY A 34 -18.80 -1.66 -0.96
CA GLY A 34 -18.56 -1.46 -2.39
C GLY A 34 -17.57 -0.35 -2.74
N ARG A 35 -16.95 0.29 -1.74
CA ARG A 35 -15.95 1.35 -1.94
C ARG A 35 -14.75 1.11 -1.02
N PHE A 36 -13.56 1.24 -1.58
CA PHE A 36 -12.29 1.18 -0.86
C PHE A 36 -11.61 2.55 -0.95
N THR A 37 -11.26 3.12 0.19
CA THR A 37 -10.66 4.45 0.34
C THR A 37 -9.26 4.34 0.93
N LEU A 38 -8.31 5.08 0.35
CA LEU A 38 -6.94 5.17 0.81
C LEU A 38 -6.51 6.65 0.78
N GLY A 39 -6.62 7.32 1.93
CA GLY A 39 -6.41 8.77 1.99
C GLY A 39 -7.44 9.51 1.14
N SER A 40 -6.97 10.34 0.19
CA SER A 40 -7.83 11.08 -0.73
C SER A 40 -8.32 10.25 -1.93
N TYR A 41 -7.78 9.05 -2.13
CA TYR A 41 -8.13 8.19 -3.25
C TYR A 41 -9.26 7.24 -2.85
N SER A 42 -10.26 7.08 -3.71
CA SER A 42 -11.36 6.14 -3.49
C SER A 42 -11.69 5.39 -4.77
N CYS A 43 -11.81 4.07 -4.69
CA CYS A 43 -12.12 3.19 -5.81
C CYS A 43 -13.37 2.36 -5.49
N ARG A 44 -14.26 2.23 -6.48
CA ARG A 44 -15.42 1.32 -6.35
C ARG A 44 -14.93 -0.11 -6.56
N HIS A 45 -15.19 -0.99 -5.60
CA HIS A 45 -14.72 -2.37 -5.62
C HIS A 45 -15.75 -3.29 -4.99
N SER A 46 -15.95 -4.49 -5.55
CA SER A 46 -17.04 -5.38 -5.12
C SER A 46 -16.98 -5.78 -3.65
N ASN A 47 -15.78 -5.92 -3.07
CA ASN A 47 -15.64 -6.32 -1.67
C ASN A 47 -14.41 -5.68 -0.99
N PRO A 48 -14.56 -4.52 -0.32
CA PRO A 48 -13.44 -3.86 0.38
C PRO A 48 -12.93 -4.69 1.58
N VAL A 49 -13.78 -5.50 2.20
CA VAL A 49 -13.39 -6.39 3.31
C VAL A 49 -12.39 -7.44 2.83
N LEU A 50 -12.62 -8.03 1.64
CA LEU A 50 -11.68 -8.99 1.06
C LEU A 50 -10.30 -8.37 0.80
N LEU A 51 -10.25 -7.13 0.29
CA LEU A 51 -9.00 -6.39 0.10
C LEU A 51 -8.27 -6.18 1.43
N LEU A 52 -8.99 -5.78 2.48
CA LEU A 52 -8.42 -5.60 3.83
C LEU A 52 -7.88 -6.92 4.42
N LEU A 53 -8.53 -8.05 4.15
CA LEU A 53 -8.05 -9.37 4.58
C LEU A 53 -6.78 -9.79 3.84
N ILE A 54 -6.74 -9.61 2.51
CA ILE A 54 -5.54 -9.87 1.71
C ILE A 54 -4.39 -8.99 2.19
N GLN A 55 -4.65 -7.72 2.50
CA GLN A 55 -3.64 -6.81 3.04
C GLN A 55 -3.08 -7.29 4.40
N ALA A 56 -3.92 -7.80 5.29
CA ALA A 56 -3.45 -8.38 6.54
C ALA A 56 -2.56 -9.61 6.31
N LEU A 57 -2.95 -10.50 5.40
CA LEU A 57 -2.14 -11.67 5.02
C LEU A 57 -0.81 -11.26 4.39
N TYR A 58 -0.81 -10.23 3.55
CA TYR A 58 0.40 -9.66 2.97
C TYR A 58 1.38 -9.20 4.05
N ILE A 59 0.92 -8.44 5.05
CA ILE A 59 1.77 -7.96 6.15
C ILE A 59 2.37 -9.14 6.93
N LEU A 60 1.57 -10.15 7.25
CA LEU A 60 2.04 -11.34 7.97
C LEU A 60 3.07 -12.12 7.14
N PHE A 61 2.79 -12.33 5.86
CA PHE A 61 3.68 -13.02 4.93
C PHE A 61 5.03 -12.30 4.82
N TRP A 62 5.03 -10.98 4.60
CA TRP A 62 6.27 -10.20 4.48
C TRP A 62 7.06 -10.16 5.79
N THR A 63 6.37 -10.01 6.92
CA THR A 63 7.02 -10.06 8.24
C THR A 63 7.71 -11.40 8.45
N TRP A 64 7.06 -12.50 8.10
CA TRP A 64 7.63 -13.85 8.17
C TRP A 64 8.83 -14.01 7.22
N LEU A 65 8.70 -13.55 5.97
CA LEU A 65 9.75 -13.61 4.96
C LEU A 65 11.00 -12.85 5.39
N LEU A 66 10.84 -11.61 5.87
CA LEU A 66 11.92 -10.78 6.38
C LEU A 66 12.63 -11.42 7.58
N ASN A 67 11.86 -12.05 8.47
CA ASN A 67 12.41 -12.77 9.62
C ASN A 67 13.20 -14.01 9.21
N LEU A 68 12.76 -14.74 8.19
CA LEU A 68 13.49 -15.89 7.63
C LEU A 68 14.82 -15.46 7.02
N ILE A 69 14.79 -14.41 6.18
CA ILE A 69 16.00 -13.91 5.52
C ILE A 69 16.98 -13.31 6.52
N CYS A 70 16.49 -12.62 7.55
CA CYS A 70 17.35 -12.06 8.59
C CYS A 70 18.19 -13.13 9.31
N LYS A 71 17.64 -14.32 9.53
CA LYS A 71 18.37 -15.44 10.15
C LYS A 71 19.53 -15.93 9.29
N VAL A 72 19.46 -15.74 7.98
CA VAL A 72 20.56 -16.05 7.04
C VAL A 72 21.54 -14.88 6.99
N ASN A 73 21.04 -13.67 6.71
CA ASN A 73 21.84 -12.47 6.64
C ASN A 73 21.01 -11.22 7.01
N LYS A 74 21.36 -10.61 8.15
CA LYS A 74 20.70 -9.41 8.66
C LYS A 74 20.82 -8.22 7.69
N GLY A 75 21.95 -8.06 6.99
CA GLY A 75 22.18 -6.96 6.05
C GLY A 75 21.25 -7.03 4.84
N ILE A 76 21.05 -8.23 4.29
CA ILE A 76 20.14 -8.46 3.17
C ILE A 76 18.69 -8.16 3.59
N SER A 77 18.29 -8.58 4.79
CA SER A 77 16.94 -8.31 5.31
C SER A 77 16.63 -6.81 5.38
N TRP A 78 17.59 -5.97 5.76
CA TRP A 78 17.43 -4.50 5.74
C TRP A 78 17.21 -3.93 4.34
N ILE A 79 17.88 -4.48 3.32
CA ILE A 79 17.67 -4.06 1.94
C ILE A 79 16.28 -4.48 1.47
N ILE A 80 15.84 -5.69 1.81
CA ILE A 80 14.53 -6.22 1.40
C ILE A 80 13.38 -5.49 2.11
N VAL A 81 13.57 -4.97 3.33
CA VAL A 81 12.58 -4.10 3.99
C VAL A 81 12.22 -2.90 3.13
N LEU A 82 13.15 -2.39 2.31
CA LEU A 82 12.89 -1.24 1.42
C LEU A 82 12.04 -1.60 0.21
N PHE A 83 11.97 -2.87 -0.20
CA PHE A 83 11.29 -3.29 -1.42
C PHE A 83 9.80 -2.91 -1.45
N PRO A 84 8.99 -3.16 -0.40
CA PRO A 84 7.60 -2.69 -0.35
C PRO A 84 7.45 -1.16 -0.47
N PHE A 85 8.38 -0.39 0.10
CA PHE A 85 8.35 1.07 0.02
C PHE A 85 8.69 1.57 -1.38
N ILE A 86 9.66 0.94 -2.04
CA ILE A 86 10.00 1.24 -3.44
C ILE A 86 8.80 0.97 -4.35
N LEU A 87 8.12 -0.16 -4.18
CA LEU A 87 6.90 -0.47 -4.94
C LEU A 87 5.79 0.55 -4.68
N PHE A 88 5.63 1.01 -3.44
CA PHE A 88 4.66 2.05 -3.10
C PHE A 88 4.96 3.36 -3.82
N PHE A 89 6.20 3.85 -3.79
CA PHE A 89 6.59 5.06 -4.51
C PHE A 89 6.45 4.91 -6.03
N LEU A 90 6.76 3.73 -6.58
CA LEU A 90 6.54 3.44 -8.00
C LEU A 90 5.06 3.52 -8.37
N ALA A 91 4.18 2.90 -7.56
CA ALA A 91 2.74 2.96 -7.77
C ALA A 91 2.19 4.40 -7.69
N LEU A 92 2.65 5.18 -6.70
CA LEU A 92 2.30 6.61 -6.61
C LEU A 92 2.77 7.39 -7.83
N GLY A 93 3.99 7.14 -8.32
CA GLY A 93 4.51 7.76 -9.54
C GLY A 93 3.64 7.47 -10.76
N ILE A 94 3.16 6.23 -10.90
CA ILE A 94 2.24 5.85 -11.99
C ILE A 94 0.90 6.59 -11.84
N ILE A 95 0.31 6.64 -10.64
CA ILE A 95 -0.98 7.30 -10.40
C ILE A 95 -0.88 8.81 -10.68
N LEU A 96 0.19 9.47 -10.22
CA LEU A 96 0.42 10.90 -10.48
C LEU A 96 0.62 11.17 -11.98
N PHE A 97 1.39 10.32 -12.66
CA PHE A 97 1.60 10.46 -14.11
C PHE A 97 0.30 10.28 -14.89
N GLN A 98 -0.55 9.32 -14.51
CA GLN A 98 -1.87 9.13 -15.11
C GLN A 98 -2.81 10.30 -14.83
N GLY A 99 -2.80 10.86 -13.61
CA GLY A 99 -3.57 12.05 -13.27
C GLY A 99 -3.23 13.25 -14.16
N ILE A 100 -1.93 13.51 -14.41
CA ILE A 100 -1.47 14.59 -15.30
C ILE A 100 -2.01 14.42 -16.74
N GLN A 101 -2.17 13.17 -17.21
CA GLN A 101 -2.73 12.91 -18.54
C GLN A 101 -4.24 13.18 -18.59
N GLN A 102 -4.97 12.81 -17.53
CA GLN A 102 -6.42 13.06 -17.44
C GLN A 102 -6.72 14.56 -17.54
N ASP A 103 -6.00 15.40 -16.79
CA ASP A 103 -6.18 16.86 -16.82
C ASP A 103 -5.92 17.44 -18.22
N ARG A 104 -4.93 16.90 -18.96
CA ARG A 104 -4.64 17.34 -20.32
C ARG A 104 -5.76 16.98 -21.29
N LEU A 105 -6.33 15.78 -21.17
CA LEU A 105 -7.41 15.31 -22.05
C LEU A 105 -8.70 16.09 -21.82
N GLU A 106 -9.05 16.38 -20.57
CA GLU A 106 -10.20 17.23 -20.24
C GLU A 106 -10.02 18.65 -20.80
N ASN A 107 -8.85 19.27 -20.60
CA ASN A 107 -8.55 20.59 -21.18
C ASN A 107 -8.59 20.61 -22.72
N PHE A 108 -8.16 19.54 -23.40
CA PHE A 108 -8.24 19.46 -24.86
C PHE A 108 -9.70 19.31 -25.35
N GLY A 109 -10.53 18.56 -24.62
CA GLY A 109 -11.97 18.46 -24.89
C GLY A 109 -12.68 19.81 -24.80
N GLU A 110 -12.37 20.59 -23.76
CA GLU A 110 -12.92 21.96 -23.60
C GLU A 110 -12.44 22.91 -24.71
N LEU A 111 -11.15 22.86 -25.08
CA LEU A 111 -10.62 23.69 -26.17
C LEU A 111 -11.25 23.37 -27.52
N SER A 112 -11.51 22.09 -27.82
CA SER A 112 -12.18 21.69 -29.06
C SER A 112 -13.64 22.17 -29.15
N GLN A 113 -14.29 22.44 -28.02
CA GLN A 113 -15.64 23.00 -27.99
C GLN A 113 -15.66 24.53 -28.21
N TYR A 114 -14.50 25.19 -28.06
CA TYR A 114 -14.34 26.64 -28.26
C TYR A 114 -13.79 27.02 -29.64
N THR A 115 -13.26 26.06 -30.42
CA THR A 115 -12.73 26.27 -31.78
C THR A 115 -13.72 25.97 -32.92
N ILE A 116 -15.02 25.87 -32.64
CA ILE A 116 -16.10 25.81 -33.64
C ILE A 116 -16.96 27.06 -33.55
#